data_AF-A0A924QVC5-F1
#
_entry.id   AF-A0A924QVC5-F1
#
_cell.length_a   1.000
_cell.length_b   1.000
_cell.length_c   1.000
_cell.angle_alpha   90.00
_cell.angle_beta   90.00
_cell.angle_gamma   90.00
#
_symmetry.space_group_name_H-M   'P 1'
#
loop_
_entity.id
_entity.type
_entity.pdbx_description
1 polymer ?
#
loop_
_entity_poly.entity_id
_entity_poly.type
_entity_poly.pdbx_seq_one_letter_code
_entity_poly.pdbx_strand_id
1 'polypeptide(L)'
;NNLPIAFALDGFSVYGVKEPDGSTMQTLDTCHEHIFNSGVYHYHGTNTYPYVVGAMRGVVTTDPTTAAPENQILPQAFASPLRPATNPLNGASITAYASTGTNAYKLTYKRGTKFGYVEYSFNAANKYTFILTDTAGVAVTTSYQR
;
A
#
# COMPACT_ATOMS: atom_id res chain seq x y z
N ASN A 1 -23.56 5.12 8.82
CA ASN A 1 -22.39 4.37 9.29
C ASN A 1 -21.62 5.36 10.13
N ASN A 2 -21.62 5.16 11.45
CA ASN A 2 -21.20 6.15 12.46
C ASN A 2 -19.84 5.79 13.07
N LEU A 3 -19.11 4.89 12.39
CA LEU A 3 -17.77 4.47 12.77
C LEU A 3 -16.74 5.20 11.92
N PRO A 4 -15.53 5.43 12.45
CA PRO A 4 -14.43 5.97 11.66
C PRO A 4 -14.11 5.01 10.50
N ILE A 5 -13.68 5.60 9.39
CA ILE A 5 -13.25 4.86 8.20
C ILE A 5 -11.75 4.55 8.24
N ALA A 6 -10.99 5.29 9.05
CA ALA A 6 -9.56 5.10 9.29
C ALA A 6 -9.13 5.81 10.58
N PHE A 7 -7.85 5.68 10.93
CA PHE A 7 -7.17 6.48 11.95
C PHE A 7 -5.90 7.08 11.33
N ALA A 8 -5.64 8.34 11.63
CA ALA A 8 -4.40 9.01 11.24
C ALA A 8 -3.22 8.51 12.09
N LEU A 9 -1.99 8.76 11.63
CA LEU A 9 -0.78 8.27 12.29
C LEU A 9 -0.50 8.94 13.65
N ASP A 10 -1.18 10.04 13.94
CA ASP A 10 -1.17 10.71 15.24
C ASP A 10 -2.26 10.19 16.20
N GLY A 11 -3.04 9.18 15.77
CA GLY A 11 -4.00 8.45 16.59
C GLY A 11 -5.44 8.96 16.55
N PHE A 12 -5.74 10.05 15.83
CA PHE A 12 -7.13 10.53 15.73
C PHE A 12 -7.91 9.81 14.64
N SER A 13 -9.21 9.60 14.90
CA SER A 13 -10.13 9.01 13.95
C SER A 13 -10.31 9.86 12.70
N VAL A 14 -10.56 9.21 11.57
CA VAL A 14 -10.92 9.83 10.30
C VAL A 14 -12.33 9.41 9.92
N TYR A 15 -13.19 10.39 9.63
CA TYR A 15 -14.56 10.18 9.15
C TYR A 15 -14.71 10.60 7.68
N GLY A 16 -15.83 10.21 7.06
CA GLY A 16 -16.21 10.70 5.73
C GLY A 16 -16.83 12.10 5.81
N VAL A 17 -17.77 12.42 4.91
CA VAL A 17 -18.44 13.74 4.84
C VAL A 17 -19.50 13.99 5.94
N LYS A 18 -19.52 13.17 7.00
CA LYS A 18 -20.51 13.22 8.08
C LYS A 18 -19.83 13.09 9.43
N GLU A 19 -20.42 13.73 10.42
CA GLU A 19 -20.03 13.62 11.83
C GLU A 19 -20.26 12.22 12.39
N PRO A 20 -19.66 11.87 13.54
CA PRO A 20 -19.87 10.59 14.22
C PRO A 20 -21.35 10.31 14.56
N ASP A 21 -22.16 11.35 14.78
CA ASP A 21 -23.60 11.21 15.02
C ASP A 21 -24.44 11.11 13.73
N GLY A 22 -23.80 11.24 12.57
CA GLY A 22 -24.43 11.19 11.24
C GLY A 22 -24.93 12.53 10.71
N SER A 23 -24.75 13.62 11.46
CA SER A 23 -25.02 14.98 11.00
C SER A 23 -24.00 15.42 9.93
N THR A 24 -24.26 16.58 9.31
CA THR A 24 -23.36 17.16 8.30
C THR A 24 -22.06 17.62 8.94
N MET A 25 -20.94 17.31 8.29
CA MET A 25 -19.62 17.77 8.70
C MET A 25 -19.57 19.28 8.97
N GLN A 26 -18.99 19.66 10.10
CA GLN A 26 -18.78 21.05 10.49
C GLN A 26 -17.62 21.69 9.73
N THR A 27 -17.33 22.97 10.03
CA THR A 27 -16.20 23.67 9.43
C THR A 27 -14.90 23.09 9.97
N LEU A 28 -14.02 22.68 9.07
CA LEU A 28 -12.70 22.16 9.40
C LEU A 28 -11.69 23.29 9.63
N ASP A 29 -10.68 23.04 10.45
CA ASP A 29 -9.53 23.93 10.59
C ASP A 29 -8.46 23.71 9.49
N THR A 30 -7.29 24.33 9.66
CA THR A 30 -6.19 24.30 8.70
C THR A 30 -5.61 22.92 8.41
N CYS A 31 -5.77 21.93 9.30
CA CYS A 31 -5.25 20.58 9.09
C CYS A 31 -6.32 19.54 8.70
N HIS A 32 -7.56 19.99 8.42
CA HIS A 32 -8.71 19.19 7.93
C HIS A 32 -9.42 18.36 9.00
N GLU A 33 -9.66 19.00 10.12
CA GLU A 33 -10.22 18.44 11.36
C GLU A 33 -11.12 19.43 12.09
N HIS A 34 -11.79 18.97 13.14
CA HIS A 34 -12.32 19.84 14.19
C HIS A 34 -12.47 19.08 15.50
N ILE A 35 -12.76 19.83 16.57
CA ILE A 35 -13.26 19.28 17.84
C ILE A 35 -14.77 19.16 17.74
N PHE A 36 -15.30 17.94 17.83
CA PHE A 36 -16.74 17.72 17.86
C PHE A 36 -17.24 17.46 19.28
N ASN A 37 -18.57 17.42 19.42
CA ASN A 37 -19.29 17.22 20.67
C ASN A 37 -18.59 16.21 21.60
N SER A 38 -18.42 16.56 22.88
CA SER A 38 -17.57 15.92 23.91
C SER A 38 -16.05 16.23 23.89
N GLY A 39 -15.57 17.07 22.98
CA GLY A 39 -14.17 17.52 22.97
C GLY A 39 -13.22 16.60 22.21
N VAL A 40 -13.76 15.63 21.44
CA VAL A 40 -12.95 14.65 20.70
C VAL A 40 -12.58 15.22 19.33
N TYR A 41 -11.27 15.28 19.09
CA TYR A 41 -10.68 15.69 17.83
C TYR A 41 -10.78 14.58 16.78
N HIS A 42 -11.09 14.93 15.53
CA HIS A 42 -11.06 13.98 14.42
C HIS A 42 -10.94 14.67 13.07
N TYR A 43 -10.45 13.92 12.09
CA TYR A 43 -10.27 14.35 10.70
C TYR A 43 -11.47 13.98 9.82
N HIS A 44 -11.60 14.67 8.69
CA HIS A 44 -12.62 14.36 7.70
C HIS A 44 -12.10 14.25 6.26
N GLY A 45 -12.63 13.25 5.56
CA GLY A 45 -12.58 13.19 4.11
C GLY A 45 -13.46 14.27 3.46
N THR A 46 -12.90 15.02 2.51
CA THR A 46 -13.57 16.09 1.75
C THR A 46 -13.37 15.93 0.24
N ASN A 47 -14.19 16.61 -0.56
CA ASN A 47 -14.08 16.58 -2.02
C ASN A 47 -13.07 17.61 -2.58
N THR A 48 -12.42 18.38 -1.72
CA THR A 48 -11.47 19.43 -2.09
C THR A 48 -10.14 19.18 -1.40
N TYR A 49 -9.03 19.49 -2.08
CA TYR A 49 -7.69 19.37 -1.50
C TYR A 49 -7.60 20.06 -0.12
N PRO A 50 -6.85 19.50 0.85
CA PRO A 50 -6.07 18.24 0.90
C PRO A 50 -6.85 16.92 1.04
N TYR A 51 -8.16 16.92 0.84
CA TYR A 51 -9.04 15.74 0.78
C TYR A 51 -9.20 14.92 2.05
N VAL A 52 -8.23 14.81 2.95
CA VAL A 52 -8.40 14.06 4.23
C VAL A 52 -7.65 14.70 5.39
N VAL A 53 -6.31 14.62 5.39
CA VAL A 53 -5.46 15.15 6.47
C VAL A 53 -4.50 16.16 5.87
N GLY A 54 -4.64 17.42 6.26
CA GLY A 54 -3.78 18.53 5.83
C GLY A 54 -2.46 18.61 6.60
N ALA A 55 -2.49 18.31 7.90
CA ALA A 55 -1.31 18.12 8.76
C ALA A 55 -1.69 17.29 9.99
N MET A 56 -0.70 16.79 10.73
CA MET A 56 -0.95 16.07 11.99
C MET A 56 -1.09 17.05 13.15
N ARG A 57 -2.21 16.97 13.88
CA ARG A 57 -2.41 17.74 15.12
C ARG A 57 -1.68 17.12 16.30
N GLY A 58 -1.70 15.79 16.38
CA GLY A 58 -1.10 15.05 17.48
C GLY A 58 0.44 15.00 17.39
N VAL A 59 1.05 14.47 18.44
CA VAL A 59 2.50 14.26 18.49
C VAL A 59 2.84 13.01 17.69
N VAL A 60 3.71 13.16 16.69
CA VAL A 60 4.24 12.07 15.88
C VAL A 60 5.75 12.01 16.02
N THR A 61 6.32 10.81 15.91
CA THR A 61 7.76 10.63 15.74
C THR A 61 8.05 10.60 14.25
N THR A 62 8.99 11.40 13.76
CA THR A 62 9.45 11.30 12.37
C THR A 62 10.78 10.54 12.30
N ASP A 63 11.05 9.95 11.14
CA ASP A 63 12.35 9.36 10.84
C ASP A 63 13.46 10.42 11.02
N PRO A 64 14.41 10.20 11.95
CA PRO A 64 15.46 11.18 12.22
C PRO A 64 16.53 11.23 11.13
N THR A 65 16.53 10.29 10.18
CA THR A 65 17.54 10.18 9.12
C THR A 65 17.14 10.90 7.82
N THR A 66 15.88 11.32 7.71
CA THR A 66 15.34 12.02 6.54
C THR A 66 14.82 13.41 6.93
N ALA A 67 14.94 14.38 6.00
CA ALA A 67 14.43 15.74 6.20
C ALA A 67 13.13 15.95 5.41
N ALA A 68 12.34 16.94 5.79
CA ALA A 68 11.14 17.32 5.05
C ALA A 68 11.50 17.79 3.63
N PRO A 69 10.65 17.50 2.61
CA PRO A 69 9.33 16.86 2.71
C PRO A 69 9.33 15.32 2.69
N GLU A 70 10.49 14.67 2.59
CA GLU A 70 10.60 13.20 2.52
C GLU A 70 10.65 12.51 3.90
N ASN A 71 10.49 13.25 5.00
CA ASN A 71 10.52 12.68 6.34
C ASN A 71 9.23 11.93 6.67
N GLN A 72 9.38 10.66 7.00
CA GLN A 72 8.26 9.76 7.23
C GLN A 72 7.88 9.71 8.73
N ILE A 73 6.59 9.55 9.07
CA ILE A 73 6.15 9.26 10.44
C ILE A 73 6.45 7.78 10.82
N LEU A 74 6.97 7.55 12.02
CA LEU A 74 7.30 6.24 12.58
C LEU A 74 6.54 5.96 13.90
N PRO A 75 6.14 4.70 14.17
CA PRO A 75 6.19 3.56 13.27
C PRO A 75 5.04 3.56 12.26
N GLN A 76 5.27 3.02 11.07
CA GLN A 76 4.20 2.59 10.16
C GLN A 76 4.59 1.25 9.53
N ALA A 77 3.65 0.58 8.85
CA ALA A 77 3.94 -0.71 8.23
C ALA A 77 4.98 -0.54 7.11
N PHE A 78 6.03 -1.37 7.15
CA PHE A 78 7.04 -1.44 6.09
C PHE A 78 6.93 -2.76 5.34
N ALA A 79 7.07 -2.68 4.02
CA ALA A 79 7.23 -3.86 3.17
C ALA A 79 8.65 -3.90 2.63
N SER A 80 9.37 -4.97 2.92
CA SER A 80 10.63 -5.27 2.25
C SER A 80 10.38 -6.15 1.03
N PRO A 81 11.01 -5.87 -0.12
CA PRO A 81 10.89 -6.74 -1.27
C PRO A 81 11.48 -8.10 -0.95
N LEU A 82 10.78 -9.16 -1.37
CA LEU A 82 11.22 -10.54 -1.16
C LEU A 82 12.47 -10.89 -1.99
N ARG A 83 12.67 -10.19 -3.12
CA ARG A 83 13.81 -10.39 -4.02
C ARG A 83 14.25 -9.05 -4.63
N PRO A 84 15.53 -8.92 -5.05
CA PRO A 84 15.96 -7.79 -5.85
C PRO A 84 15.16 -7.64 -7.15
N ALA A 85 14.99 -6.38 -7.59
CA ALA A 85 14.42 -6.09 -8.90
C ALA A 85 15.35 -6.60 -10.02
N THR A 86 14.75 -7.11 -11.09
CA THR A 86 15.47 -7.49 -12.32
C THR A 86 15.46 -6.31 -13.30
N ASN A 87 16.22 -6.45 -14.39
CA ASN A 87 16.18 -5.47 -15.48
C ASN A 87 14.75 -5.29 -16.04
N PRO A 88 14.32 -4.06 -16.34
CA PRO A 88 13.05 -3.79 -16.99
C PRO A 88 12.94 -4.53 -18.33
N LEU A 89 11.75 -5.08 -18.60
CA LEU A 89 11.49 -5.84 -19.81
C LEU A 89 10.66 -5.01 -20.81
N ASN A 90 11.34 -4.16 -21.58
CA ASN A 90 10.69 -3.27 -22.53
C ASN A 90 9.87 -4.03 -23.59
N GLY A 91 8.65 -3.53 -23.85
CA GLY A 91 7.69 -4.11 -24.78
C GLY A 91 6.97 -5.36 -24.25
N ALA A 92 7.12 -5.69 -22.97
CA ALA A 92 6.34 -6.74 -22.34
C ALA A 92 4.96 -6.24 -21.90
N SER A 93 3.95 -7.08 -22.06
CA SER A 93 2.62 -6.87 -21.46
C SER A 93 2.18 -8.14 -20.74
N ILE A 94 1.66 -8.00 -19.53
CA ILE A 94 1.06 -9.09 -18.76
C ILE A 94 -0.27 -9.47 -19.43
N THR A 95 -0.49 -10.75 -19.68
CA THR A 95 -1.69 -11.24 -20.37
C THR A 95 -2.53 -12.19 -19.53
N ALA A 96 -1.95 -12.81 -18.50
CA ALA A 96 -2.70 -13.67 -17.60
C ALA A 96 -2.03 -13.76 -16.23
N TYR A 97 -2.84 -14.06 -15.21
CA TYR A 97 -2.40 -14.43 -13.87
C TYR A 97 -3.33 -15.51 -13.34
N ALA A 98 -2.78 -16.61 -12.84
CA ALA A 98 -3.54 -17.73 -12.33
C ALA A 98 -2.87 -18.36 -11.10
N SER A 99 -3.68 -18.90 -10.19
CA SER A 99 -3.18 -19.85 -9.19
C SER A 99 -2.93 -21.21 -9.84
N THR A 100 -1.82 -21.84 -9.50
CA THR A 100 -1.45 -23.18 -9.97
C THR A 100 -1.50 -24.24 -8.85
N GLY A 101 -1.89 -23.82 -7.64
CA GLY A 101 -1.98 -24.65 -6.45
C GLY A 101 -1.99 -23.80 -5.17
N THR A 102 -1.98 -24.46 -4.01
CA THR A 102 -1.85 -23.78 -2.71
C THR A 102 -0.53 -23.00 -2.68
N ASN A 103 -0.61 -21.68 -2.41
CA ASN A 103 0.55 -20.80 -2.34
C ASN A 103 1.42 -20.83 -3.61
N ALA A 104 0.83 -21.10 -4.78
CA ALA A 104 1.54 -21.19 -6.05
C ALA A 104 0.75 -20.46 -7.15
N TYR A 105 1.48 -19.66 -7.95
CA TYR A 105 0.92 -18.76 -8.94
C TYR A 105 1.79 -18.68 -10.18
N LYS A 106 1.15 -18.35 -11.30
CA LYS A 106 1.79 -18.13 -12.58
C LYS A 106 1.29 -16.83 -13.20
N LEU A 107 2.23 -15.95 -13.50
CA LEU A 107 2.02 -14.79 -14.35
C LEU A 107 2.54 -15.11 -15.76
N THR A 108 1.72 -14.83 -16.76
CA THR A 108 2.10 -14.93 -18.17
C THR A 108 2.23 -13.54 -18.76
N TYR A 109 3.34 -13.30 -19.45
CA TYR A 109 3.54 -12.08 -20.23
C TYR A 109 3.86 -12.42 -21.68
N LYS A 110 3.64 -11.46 -22.57
CA LYS A 110 4.09 -11.52 -23.97
C LYS A 110 5.08 -10.42 -24.27
N ARG A 111 6.02 -10.67 -25.20
CA ARG A 111 6.80 -9.65 -25.91
C ARG A 111 6.67 -9.91 -27.40
N GLY A 112 6.04 -8.98 -28.12
CA GLY A 112 5.56 -9.26 -29.48
C GLY A 112 4.59 -10.44 -29.47
N THR A 113 4.89 -11.49 -30.22
CA THR A 113 4.08 -12.72 -30.32
C THR A 113 4.54 -13.85 -29.41
N LYS A 114 5.66 -13.69 -28.69
CA LYS A 114 6.26 -14.74 -27.85
C LYS A 114 5.84 -14.58 -26.40
N PHE A 115 5.63 -15.70 -25.73
CA PHE A 115 5.24 -15.75 -24.31
C PHE A 115 6.43 -16.07 -23.41
N GLY A 116 6.40 -15.52 -22.21
CA GLY A 116 7.25 -15.91 -21.09
C GLY A 116 6.44 -15.97 -19.80
N TYR A 117 7.07 -16.46 -18.74
CA TYR A 117 6.37 -16.84 -17.50
C TYR A 117 7.14 -16.42 -16.26
N VAL A 118 6.40 -16.08 -15.21
CA VAL A 118 6.90 -16.00 -13.84
C VAL A 118 6.05 -16.95 -13.02
N GLU A 119 6.65 -18.08 -12.63
CA GLU A 119 6.04 -19.01 -11.68
C GLU A 119 6.62 -18.72 -10.31
N TYR A 120 5.74 -18.59 -9.33
CA TYR A 120 6.05 -18.19 -7.96
C TYR A 120 5.34 -19.11 -6.98
N SER A 121 6.06 -19.63 -5.99
CA SER A 121 5.46 -20.43 -4.92
C SER A 121 6.13 -20.20 -3.57
N PHE A 122 5.43 -20.54 -2.49
CA PHE A 122 5.97 -20.50 -1.13
C PHE A 122 5.44 -21.60 -0.23
N ASN A 123 6.22 -21.95 0.78
CA ASN A 123 5.88 -22.98 1.75
C ASN A 123 5.69 -22.42 3.17
N ALA A 124 5.24 -23.28 4.09
CA ALA A 124 5.01 -22.92 5.49
C ALA A 124 6.29 -22.48 6.23
N ALA A 125 7.47 -22.77 5.69
CA ALA A 125 8.75 -22.33 6.24
C ALA A 125 9.20 -20.98 5.65
N ASN A 126 8.32 -20.19 5.01
CA ASN A 126 8.66 -18.92 4.35
C ASN A 126 9.81 -19.02 3.33
N LYS A 127 9.97 -20.19 2.70
CA LYS A 127 10.84 -20.35 1.54
C LYS A 127 10.03 -20.07 0.29
N TYR A 128 10.48 -19.08 -0.47
CA TYR A 128 9.86 -18.63 -1.70
C TYR A 128 10.71 -19.07 -2.89
N THR A 129 10.07 -19.60 -3.92
CA THR A 129 10.73 -20.04 -5.17
C THR A 129 10.14 -19.28 -6.35
N PHE A 130 11.01 -18.79 -7.22
CA PHE A 130 10.64 -18.15 -8.48
C PHE A 130 11.28 -18.92 -9.63
N ILE A 131 10.51 -19.19 -10.68
CA ILE A 131 10.98 -19.69 -11.96
C ILE A 131 10.65 -18.64 -13.00
N LEU A 132 11.68 -18.03 -13.57
CA LEU A 132 11.57 -16.98 -14.59
C LEU A 132 11.89 -17.59 -15.94
N THR A 133 10.87 -17.77 -16.78
CA THR A 133 11.03 -18.31 -18.13
C THR A 133 10.94 -17.17 -19.13
N ASP A 134 11.99 -16.99 -19.93
CA ASP A 134 12.05 -15.97 -20.96
C ASP A 134 11.26 -16.35 -22.23
N THR A 135 11.21 -15.45 -23.21
CA THR A 135 10.52 -15.68 -24.49
C THR A 135 11.21 -16.67 -25.43
N ALA A 136 12.44 -17.12 -25.10
CA ALA A 136 13.14 -18.20 -25.77
C ALA A 136 12.92 -19.57 -25.07
N GLY A 137 12.20 -19.58 -23.95
CA GLY A 137 11.96 -20.78 -23.14
C GLY A 137 13.08 -21.09 -22.15
N VAL A 138 14.07 -20.22 -22.00
CA VAL A 138 15.14 -20.39 -21.01
C VAL A 138 14.60 -20.02 -19.63
N ALA A 139 14.71 -20.95 -18.68
CA ALA A 139 14.22 -20.79 -17.33
C ALA A 139 15.37 -20.59 -16.32
N VAL A 140 15.20 -19.65 -15.40
CA VAL A 140 16.08 -19.44 -14.24
C VAL A 140 15.28 -19.60 -12.97
N THR A 141 15.76 -20.45 -12.06
CA THR A 141 15.14 -20.67 -10.76
C THR A 141 15.93 -19.96 -9.66
N THR A 142 15.25 -19.19 -8.83
CA THR A 142 15.82 -18.58 -7.62
C THR A 142 14.97 -18.89 -6.40
N SER A 143 15.59 -18.92 -5.23
CA SER A 143 14.90 -19.12 -3.96
C SER A 143 15.34 -18.09 -2.93
N TYR A 144 14.40 -17.64 -2.11
CA TYR A 144 14.60 -16.66 -1.06
C TYR A 144 13.99 -17.18 0.25
N GLN A 145 14.68 -16.94 1.35
CA GLN A 145 14.23 -17.30 2.69
C GLN A 145 13.92 -16.02 3.45
N ARG A 146 12.75 -15.98 4.09
CA ARG A 146 12.36 -14.90 5.01
C ARG A 146 12.22 -15.44 6.43
#